data_AF-A0A1V9YH50-F1
#
_entry.id   AF-A0A1V9YH50-F1
#
_cell.length_a   1.000
_cell.length_b   1.000
_cell.length_c   1.000
_cell.angle_alpha   90.00
_cell.angle_beta   90.00
_cell.angle_gamma   90.00
#
_symmetry.space_group_name_H-M   'P 1'
#
loop_
_entity.id
_entity.type
_entity.pdbx_description
1 polymer ?
#
loop_
_entity_poly.entity_id
_entity_poly.type
_entity_poly.pdbx_seq_one_letter_code
_entity_poly.pdbx_strand_id
1 'polypeptide(L)'
;MDMTRDLPDIYGVYGIYGLYAGVALFLWVVSYVVVRKLEMRRTPVNEGLVFSQPDRLSRIMSILSLFLAFLCIFTPPVDIYVTTTRHLNQAKAMGIIYNVLLVSLLLFSLLLSPFAFFYAKQTEIKHITRASTSRRVAAALKRTGCFLCFMLVLVVIVLIIVLCGKPKADIDWLKPLLHLNDDATLVFRVFLGLVLCIGTVLWIWLACRAIATFPVDGLLRPRRHDRAALSYLMEEIELETHAVERSRQQVMRKYPSSESNMSASDRVRLEELKKRDQVLLDRRRVFAKQSKQWVCCTSMVWRIPIGALFMLLSLLIVFSLLLSAIDKLMHAHYDSGFVLDTPQIPNPIDLVLVLSSQVFPLDYALFACFFFYIFVASFVWLSRHGFKFLCFRMDRLQRQNTSSSTLILATLAMIYLSLMGLFSLPTLAPQYATFGHQTFTNTTTGETRPCSLHLSTVVPEACATTQLARIFDGFAGGVPMVGAAFVVAQCVFAFFFFPFVIQAYIMTEDRDTAADDPKRESLLRNEVYV
;
A
#
# COMPACT_ATOMS: atom_id res chain seq x y z
N MET A 1 -9.91 -27.04 40.75
CA MET A 1 -9.97 -25.63 41.20
C MET A 1 -9.15 -24.85 40.20
N ASP A 2 -9.83 -24.36 39.17
CA ASP A 2 -9.26 -23.67 38.03
C ASP A 2 -8.67 -22.34 38.47
N MET A 3 -7.36 -22.20 38.25
CA MET A 3 -6.64 -20.94 38.43
C MET A 3 -5.84 -20.62 37.16
N THR A 4 -6.46 -20.78 35.99
CA THR A 4 -6.12 -19.94 34.86
C THR A 4 -6.77 -18.60 35.14
N ARG A 5 -5.96 -17.55 35.34
CA ARG A 5 -6.45 -16.16 35.38
C ARG A 5 -7.15 -15.89 34.05
N ASP A 6 -8.46 -16.14 34.01
CA ASP A 6 -9.33 -15.55 33.01
C ASP A 6 -9.18 -14.04 33.17
N LEU A 7 -8.46 -13.42 32.23
CA LEU A 7 -8.49 -11.96 32.12
C LEU A 7 -9.97 -11.59 31.97
N PRO A 8 -10.47 -10.58 32.70
CA PRO A 8 -11.87 -10.20 32.60
C PRO A 8 -12.18 -9.87 31.13
N ASP A 9 -13.22 -10.48 30.56
CA ASP A 9 -13.72 -10.15 29.22
C ASP A 9 -14.29 -8.72 29.26
N ILE A 10 -13.44 -7.72 29.07
CA ILE A 10 -13.78 -6.29 29.22
C ILE A 10 -14.86 -5.88 28.21
N TYR A 11 -14.90 -6.53 27.05
CA TYR A 11 -15.81 -6.19 25.96
C TYR A 11 -17.07 -7.07 25.93
N GLY A 12 -17.04 -8.24 26.58
CA GLY A 12 -18.13 -9.20 26.57
C GLY A 12 -18.47 -9.71 25.17
N VAL A 13 -19.55 -10.50 25.08
CA VAL A 13 -19.98 -11.17 23.84
C VAL A 13 -20.31 -10.19 22.69
N TYR A 14 -20.75 -8.97 23.01
CA TYR A 14 -21.21 -7.98 22.01
C TYR A 14 -20.24 -6.80 21.78
N GLY A 15 -19.37 -6.46 22.74
CA GLY A 15 -18.49 -5.31 22.61
C GLY A 15 -17.46 -5.47 21.50
N ILE A 16 -17.03 -6.71 21.22
CA ILE A 16 -16.10 -6.97 20.10
C ILE A 16 -16.73 -6.71 18.73
N TYR A 17 -18.00 -7.03 18.55
CA TYR A 17 -18.73 -6.71 17.32
C TYR A 17 -18.92 -5.20 17.17
N GLY A 18 -19.17 -4.50 18.27
CA GLY A 18 -19.21 -3.03 18.29
C GLY A 18 -17.88 -2.40 17.87
N LEU A 19 -16.76 -2.90 18.41
CA LEU A 19 -15.41 -2.46 18.02
C LEU A 19 -15.15 -2.75 16.53
N TYR A 20 -15.43 -3.97 16.08
CA TYR A 20 -15.22 -4.37 14.68
C TYR A 20 -16.07 -3.54 13.71
N ALA A 21 -17.34 -3.27 14.05
CA ALA A 21 -18.21 -2.40 13.28
C ALA A 21 -17.69 -0.95 13.23
N GLY A 22 -17.18 -0.44 14.36
CA GLY A 22 -16.54 0.88 14.43
C GLY A 22 -15.30 0.98 13.53
N VAL A 23 -14.44 -0.05 13.56
CA VAL A 23 -13.27 -0.13 12.67
C VAL A 23 -13.70 -0.25 11.20
N ALA A 24 -14.69 -1.08 10.88
CA ALA A 24 -15.22 -1.18 9.52
C ALA A 24 -15.74 0.19 9.01
N LEU A 25 -16.48 0.93 9.84
CA LEU A 25 -16.95 2.27 9.48
C LEU A 25 -15.77 3.23 9.24
N PHE A 26 -14.76 3.21 10.11
CA PHE A 26 -13.55 4.00 9.92
C PHE A 26 -12.83 3.66 8.60
N LEU A 27 -12.62 2.38 8.32
CA LEU A 27 -11.98 1.92 7.08
C LEU A 27 -12.77 2.29 5.83
N TRP A 28 -14.10 2.28 5.90
CA TRP A 28 -14.97 2.75 4.83
C TRP A 28 -14.80 4.25 4.57
N VAL A 29 -14.77 5.07 5.64
CA VAL A 29 -14.53 6.51 5.54
C VAL A 29 -13.14 6.80 4.96
N VAL A 30 -12.09 6.09 5.43
CA VAL A 30 -10.74 6.22 4.91
C VAL A 30 -10.71 5.88 3.41
N SER A 31 -11.31 4.76 3.01
CA SER A 31 -11.38 4.34 1.61
C SER A 31 -12.10 5.36 0.74
N TYR A 32 -13.23 5.89 1.23
CA TYR A 32 -13.99 6.94 0.57
C TYR A 32 -13.16 8.23 0.38
N VAL A 33 -12.48 8.69 1.44
CA VAL A 33 -11.67 9.92 1.40
C VAL A 33 -10.47 9.77 0.45
N VAL A 34 -9.78 8.62 0.49
CA VAL A 34 -8.64 8.33 -0.38
C VAL A 34 -9.07 8.38 -1.85
N VAL A 35 -10.11 7.62 -2.22
CA VAL A 35 -10.59 7.58 -3.61
C VAL A 35 -11.08 8.96 -4.06
N ARG A 36 -11.85 9.67 -3.23
CA ARG A 36 -12.38 11.00 -3.57
C ARG A 36 -11.30 12.06 -3.73
N LYS A 37 -10.18 11.97 -3.00
CA LYS A 37 -9.05 12.90 -3.15
C LYS A 37 -8.22 12.64 -4.40
N LEU A 38 -8.14 11.38 -4.84
CA LEU A 38 -7.42 11.00 -6.06
C LEU A 38 -8.22 11.23 -7.33
N GLU A 39 -9.53 11.00 -7.25
CA GLU A 39 -10.43 11.10 -8.40
C GLU A 39 -10.38 12.49 -9.05
N MET A 40 -10.37 12.49 -10.38
CA MET A 40 -10.35 13.70 -11.19
C MET A 40 -11.52 14.62 -10.83
N ARG A 41 -11.21 15.87 -10.44
CA ARG A 41 -12.24 16.89 -10.17
C ARG A 41 -12.66 17.53 -11.48
N ARG A 42 -13.97 17.74 -11.69
CA ARG A 42 -14.50 18.50 -12.83
C ARG A 42 -13.89 19.91 -12.81
N THR A 43 -13.11 20.27 -13.83
CA THR A 43 -12.83 21.67 -14.14
C THR A 43 -14.04 22.26 -14.89
N PRO A 44 -14.49 23.47 -14.54
CA PRO A 44 -15.56 24.14 -15.28
C PRO A 44 -15.12 24.45 -16.72
N VAL A 45 -16.07 24.40 -17.65
CA VAL A 45 -15.94 24.40 -19.13
C VAL A 45 -15.23 25.64 -19.72
N ASN A 46 -14.87 26.63 -18.91
CA ASN A 46 -14.28 27.89 -19.41
C ASN A 46 -12.86 27.76 -19.96
N GLU A 47 -12.16 26.67 -19.67
CA GLU A 47 -10.91 26.30 -20.33
C GLU A 47 -11.21 25.11 -21.24
N GLY A 48 -11.05 25.27 -22.55
CA GLY A 48 -11.46 24.32 -23.60
C GLY A 48 -10.86 22.90 -23.57
N LEU A 49 -10.29 22.46 -22.45
CA LEU A 49 -9.91 21.08 -22.19
C LEU A 49 -11.08 20.31 -21.59
N VAL A 50 -11.92 19.78 -22.47
CA VAL A 50 -13.05 18.91 -22.12
C VAL A 50 -12.52 17.55 -21.66
N PHE A 51 -12.31 17.38 -20.36
CA PHE A 51 -11.98 16.08 -19.76
C PHE A 51 -13.22 15.22 -19.49
N SER A 52 -13.03 13.91 -19.62
CA SER A 52 -14.05 12.86 -19.49
C SER A 52 -14.81 12.94 -18.15
N GLN A 53 -16.13 12.65 -18.17
CA GLN A 53 -16.94 12.58 -16.96
C GLN A 53 -16.39 11.52 -15.98
N PRO A 54 -16.38 11.77 -14.66
CA PRO A 54 -16.01 10.75 -13.69
C PRO A 54 -17.04 9.61 -13.69
N ASP A 55 -16.59 8.39 -13.96
CA ASP A 55 -17.45 7.21 -14.00
C ASP A 55 -17.83 6.78 -12.59
N ARG A 56 -19.13 6.88 -12.27
CA ARG A 56 -19.67 6.46 -10.96
C ARG A 56 -19.36 4.99 -10.64
N LEU A 57 -19.36 4.13 -11.65
CA LEU A 57 -19.04 2.71 -11.52
C LEU A 57 -17.61 2.49 -11.02
N SER A 58 -16.62 3.09 -11.67
CA SER A 58 -15.21 2.96 -11.30
C SER A 58 -14.95 3.46 -9.87
N ARG A 59 -15.60 4.57 -9.48
CA ARG A 59 -15.51 5.11 -8.13
C ARG A 59 -16.06 4.15 -7.08
N ILE A 60 -17.27 3.63 -7.27
CA ILE A 60 -17.91 2.71 -6.32
C ILE A 60 -17.07 1.42 -6.19
N MET A 61 -16.63 0.84 -7.32
CA MET A 61 -15.81 -0.37 -7.31
C MET A 61 -14.48 -0.16 -6.60
N SER A 62 -13.85 1.00 -6.78
CA SER A 62 -12.58 1.32 -6.13
C SER A 62 -12.73 1.56 -4.62
N ILE A 63 -13.81 2.20 -4.19
CA ILE A 63 -14.10 2.38 -2.75
C ILE A 63 -14.37 1.02 -2.10
N LEU A 64 -15.22 0.19 -2.73
CA LEU A 64 -15.62 -1.10 -2.18
C LEU A 64 -14.45 -2.09 -2.14
N SER A 65 -13.64 -2.15 -3.19
CA SER A 65 -12.45 -3.00 -3.24
C SER A 65 -11.41 -2.63 -2.18
N LEU A 66 -11.12 -1.32 -2.03
CA LEU A 66 -10.18 -0.84 -1.02
C LEU A 66 -10.71 -1.07 0.41
N PHE A 67 -12.02 -0.88 0.62
CA PHE A 67 -12.66 -1.18 1.90
C PHE A 67 -12.54 -2.65 2.28
N LEU A 68 -12.85 -3.57 1.36
CA LEU A 68 -12.74 -5.01 1.61
C LEU A 68 -11.29 -5.44 1.85
N ALA A 69 -10.33 -4.85 1.12
CA ALA A 69 -8.92 -5.10 1.30
C ALA A 69 -8.46 -4.73 2.71
N PHE A 70 -8.81 -3.54 3.19
CA PHE A 70 -8.50 -3.14 4.56
C PHE A 70 -9.25 -3.97 5.60
N LEU A 71 -10.55 -4.20 5.41
CA LEU A 71 -11.33 -4.99 6.37
C LEU A 71 -10.71 -6.37 6.60
N CYS A 72 -10.22 -7.01 5.54
CA CYS A 72 -9.54 -8.30 5.57
C CYS A 72 -8.21 -8.28 6.34
N ILE A 73 -7.40 -7.22 6.21
CA ILE A 73 -6.16 -7.07 6.99
C ILE A 73 -6.44 -6.83 8.46
N PHE A 74 -7.54 -6.16 8.80
CA PHE A 74 -7.87 -5.75 10.16
C PHE A 74 -8.72 -6.78 10.93
N THR A 75 -9.02 -7.92 10.31
CA THR A 75 -9.70 -9.08 10.94
C THR A 75 -8.81 -9.89 11.92
N PRO A 76 -7.50 -10.13 11.68
CA PRO A 76 -6.67 -11.03 12.50
C PRO A 76 -6.61 -10.71 14.00
N PRO A 77 -6.44 -9.46 14.45
CA PRO A 77 -6.47 -9.18 15.89
C PRO A 77 -7.79 -9.56 16.56
N VAL A 78 -8.91 -9.46 15.83
CA VAL A 78 -10.24 -9.86 16.31
C VAL A 78 -10.35 -11.39 16.37
N ASP A 79 -9.84 -12.10 15.36
CA ASP A 79 -9.77 -13.57 15.35
C ASP A 79 -8.95 -14.08 16.55
N ILE A 80 -7.80 -13.46 16.80
CA ILE A 80 -6.93 -13.78 17.94
C ILE A 80 -7.67 -13.57 19.26
N TYR A 81 -8.32 -12.42 19.46
CA TYR A 81 -9.13 -12.18 20.67
C TYR A 81 -10.23 -13.25 20.85
N VAL A 82 -10.99 -13.53 19.79
CA VAL A 82 -12.09 -14.51 19.83
C VAL A 82 -11.57 -15.92 20.14
N THR A 83 -10.41 -16.29 19.61
CA THR A 83 -9.79 -17.59 19.91
C THR A 83 -9.27 -17.66 21.35
N THR A 84 -8.69 -16.58 21.87
CA THR A 84 -8.20 -16.51 23.25
C THR A 84 -9.33 -16.53 24.29
N THR A 85 -10.48 -15.94 23.98
CA THR A 85 -11.66 -15.89 24.87
C THR A 85 -12.56 -17.13 24.77
N ARG A 86 -12.22 -18.09 23.89
CA ARG A 86 -12.85 -19.41 23.77
C ARG A 86 -14.35 -19.42 23.46
N HIS A 87 -14.87 -18.36 22.84
CA HIS A 87 -16.27 -18.29 22.40
C HIS A 87 -16.48 -19.07 21.09
N LEU A 88 -16.84 -20.36 21.19
CA LEU A 88 -16.92 -21.29 20.05
C LEU A 88 -17.84 -20.80 18.90
N ASN A 89 -18.98 -20.18 19.24
CA ASN A 89 -19.91 -19.62 18.25
C ASN A 89 -19.31 -18.43 17.50
N GLN A 90 -18.56 -17.57 18.20
CA GLN A 90 -17.87 -16.44 17.60
C GLN A 90 -16.72 -16.91 16.69
N ALA A 91 -15.98 -17.94 17.10
CA ALA A 91 -14.91 -18.52 16.28
C ALA A 91 -15.44 -19.10 14.96
N LYS A 92 -16.61 -19.77 14.98
CA LYS A 92 -17.29 -20.21 13.74
C LYS A 92 -17.74 -19.03 12.88
N ALA A 93 -18.29 -17.98 13.49
CA ALA A 93 -18.67 -16.75 12.78
C ALA A 93 -17.48 -16.08 12.10
N MET A 94 -16.32 -16.02 12.75
CA MET A 94 -15.08 -15.49 12.16
C MET A 94 -14.62 -16.31 10.96
N GLY A 95 -14.73 -17.65 11.01
CA GLY A 95 -14.44 -18.50 9.85
C GLY A 95 -15.31 -18.16 8.64
N ILE A 96 -16.61 -17.92 8.86
CA ILE A 96 -17.53 -17.48 7.80
C ILE A 96 -17.13 -16.11 7.27
N ILE A 97 -16.79 -15.17 8.15
CA ILE A 97 -16.34 -13.82 7.77
C ILE A 97 -15.10 -13.88 6.88
N TYR A 98 -14.08 -14.67 7.24
CA TYR A 98 -12.89 -14.86 6.39
C TYR A 98 -13.23 -15.46 5.03
N ASN A 99 -14.06 -16.50 4.99
CA ASN A 99 -14.46 -17.11 3.73
C ASN A 99 -15.18 -16.11 2.81
N VAL A 100 -16.12 -15.32 3.36
CA VAL A 100 -16.83 -14.27 2.60
C VAL A 100 -15.86 -13.19 2.13
N LEU A 101 -14.95 -12.72 3.00
CA LEU A 101 -13.96 -11.70 2.65
C LEU A 101 -13.00 -12.18 1.55
N LEU A 102 -12.43 -13.37 1.71
CA LEU A 102 -11.49 -13.94 0.73
C LEU A 102 -12.19 -14.19 -0.62
N VAL A 103 -13.38 -14.80 -0.63
CA VAL A 103 -14.16 -14.99 -1.86
C VAL A 103 -14.51 -13.64 -2.51
N SER A 104 -14.89 -12.64 -1.71
CA SER A 104 -15.15 -11.30 -2.23
C SER A 104 -13.90 -10.67 -2.87
N LEU A 105 -12.72 -10.79 -2.23
CA LEU A 105 -11.46 -10.27 -2.78
C LEU A 105 -11.01 -11.02 -4.03
N LEU A 106 -11.25 -12.34 -4.10
CA LEU A 106 -11.04 -13.12 -5.33
C LEU A 106 -11.97 -12.65 -6.46
N LEU A 107 -13.26 -12.41 -6.17
CA LEU A 107 -14.19 -11.85 -7.14
C LEU A 107 -13.76 -10.45 -7.61
N PHE A 108 -13.29 -9.61 -6.69
CA PHE A 108 -12.79 -8.27 -7.03
C PHE A 108 -11.52 -8.32 -7.88
N SER A 109 -10.56 -9.18 -7.54
CA SER A 109 -9.29 -9.28 -8.25
C SER A 109 -9.42 -9.94 -9.63
N LEU A 110 -10.22 -11.00 -9.76
CA LEU A 110 -10.31 -11.79 -11.00
C LEU A 110 -11.39 -11.30 -11.98
N LEU A 111 -12.50 -10.72 -11.48
CA LEU A 111 -13.65 -10.36 -12.31
C LEU A 111 -13.96 -8.85 -12.29
N LEU A 112 -14.26 -8.30 -11.11
CA LEU A 112 -14.81 -6.93 -11.04
C LEU A 112 -13.79 -5.85 -11.38
N SER A 113 -12.55 -5.97 -10.89
CA SER A 113 -11.50 -4.98 -11.17
C SER A 113 -11.03 -5.01 -12.62
N PRO A 114 -10.75 -6.17 -13.25
CA PRO A 114 -10.46 -6.24 -14.69
C PRO A 114 -11.60 -5.68 -15.55
N PHE A 115 -12.85 -6.02 -15.22
CA PHE A 115 -14.02 -5.45 -15.90
C PHE A 115 -14.09 -3.93 -15.76
N ALA A 116 -13.95 -3.42 -14.53
CA ALA A 116 -13.98 -2.00 -14.25
C ALA A 116 -12.84 -1.26 -14.98
N PHE A 117 -11.64 -1.87 -15.05
CA PHE A 117 -10.49 -1.32 -15.75
C PHE A 117 -10.74 -1.22 -17.26
N PHE A 118 -11.22 -2.28 -17.91
CA PHE A 118 -11.53 -2.25 -19.33
C PHE A 118 -12.69 -1.30 -19.65
N TYR A 119 -13.67 -1.21 -18.75
CA TYR A 119 -14.75 -0.23 -18.85
C TYR A 119 -14.20 1.20 -18.77
N ALA A 120 -13.40 1.53 -17.74
CA ALA A 120 -12.75 2.84 -17.56
C ALA A 120 -11.88 3.23 -18.75
N LYS A 121 -11.10 2.30 -19.31
CA LYS A 121 -10.30 2.58 -20.51
C LYS A 121 -11.18 2.93 -21.71
N GLN A 122 -12.35 2.31 -21.83
CA GLN A 122 -13.31 2.64 -22.88
C GLN A 122 -14.06 3.96 -22.62
N THR A 123 -14.19 4.38 -21.36
CA THR A 123 -14.80 5.68 -21.01
C THR A 123 -13.87 6.83 -21.38
N GLU A 124 -12.56 6.67 -21.17
CA GLU A 124 -11.53 7.64 -21.53
C GLU A 124 -11.52 7.89 -23.06
N ILE A 125 -11.71 6.86 -23.88
CA ILE A 125 -11.71 6.92 -25.36
C ILE A 125 -13.08 7.37 -25.93
N LYS A 126 -14.06 7.68 -25.09
CA LYS A 126 -15.44 8.04 -25.52
C LYS A 126 -15.46 9.25 -26.46
N HIS A 127 -14.60 10.24 -26.21
CA HIS A 127 -14.55 11.47 -27.00
C HIS A 127 -14.14 11.22 -28.46
N ILE A 128 -13.34 10.19 -28.73
CA ILE A 128 -12.87 9.82 -30.07
C ILE A 128 -13.88 8.93 -30.78
N THR A 129 -14.44 7.94 -30.08
CA THR A 129 -15.22 6.86 -30.71
C THR A 129 -16.72 7.11 -30.79
N ARG A 130 -17.26 8.10 -30.05
CA ARG A 130 -18.71 8.42 -29.94
C ARG A 130 -19.62 7.18 -29.76
N ALA A 131 -19.09 6.10 -29.18
CA ALA A 131 -19.80 4.82 -29.10
C ALA A 131 -20.91 4.85 -28.03
N SER A 132 -22.03 4.16 -28.31
CA SER A 132 -23.13 3.97 -27.36
C SER A 132 -22.69 3.19 -26.10
N THR A 133 -23.39 3.40 -24.98
CA THR A 133 -23.11 2.73 -23.70
C THR A 133 -23.16 1.20 -23.79
N SER A 134 -24.08 0.63 -24.57
CA SER A 134 -24.21 -0.82 -24.75
C SER A 134 -23.00 -1.43 -25.48
N ARG A 135 -22.52 -0.79 -26.55
CA ARG A 135 -21.32 -1.25 -27.28
C ARG A 135 -20.06 -1.21 -26.41
N ARG A 136 -19.99 -0.28 -25.46
CA ARG A 136 -18.87 -0.15 -24.51
C ARG A 136 -18.85 -1.29 -23.49
N VAL A 137 -20.02 -1.63 -22.94
CA VAL A 137 -20.15 -2.77 -22.02
C VAL A 137 -19.82 -4.07 -22.74
N ALA A 138 -20.32 -4.26 -23.96
CA ALA A 138 -19.99 -5.44 -24.78
C ALA A 138 -18.48 -5.55 -25.07
N ALA A 139 -17.82 -4.43 -25.42
CA ALA A 139 -16.38 -4.40 -25.65
C ALA A 139 -15.58 -4.69 -24.37
N ALA A 140 -15.99 -4.13 -23.23
CA ALA A 140 -15.37 -4.39 -21.94
C ALA A 140 -15.55 -5.85 -21.52
N LEU A 141 -16.75 -6.41 -21.71
CA LEU A 141 -17.05 -7.81 -21.40
C LEU A 141 -16.25 -8.77 -22.30
N LYS A 142 -16.12 -8.49 -23.60
CA LYS A 142 -15.27 -9.28 -24.51
C LYS A 142 -13.80 -9.30 -24.06
N ARG A 143 -13.26 -8.14 -23.66
CA ARG A 143 -11.88 -8.04 -23.15
C ARG A 143 -11.71 -8.74 -21.80
N THR A 144 -12.70 -8.62 -20.93
CA THR A 144 -12.71 -9.32 -19.63
C THR A 144 -12.79 -10.83 -19.83
N GLY A 145 -13.59 -11.31 -20.78
CA GLY A 145 -13.65 -12.74 -21.13
C GLY A 145 -12.31 -13.28 -21.64
N CYS A 146 -11.58 -12.50 -22.44
CA CYS A 146 -10.22 -12.86 -22.86
C CYS A 146 -9.25 -12.93 -21.68
N PHE A 147 -9.32 -11.97 -20.75
CA PHE A 147 -8.54 -12.00 -19.50
C PHE A 147 -8.88 -13.22 -18.62
N LEU A 148 -10.18 -13.53 -18.46
CA LEU A 148 -10.63 -14.70 -17.69
C LEU A 148 -10.16 -16.02 -18.33
N CYS A 149 -10.17 -16.10 -19.67
CA CYS A 149 -9.63 -17.26 -20.39
C CYS A 149 -8.13 -17.43 -20.13
N PHE A 150 -7.36 -16.34 -20.15
CA PHE A 150 -5.94 -16.36 -19.78
C PHE A 150 -5.73 -16.79 -18.33
N MET A 151 -6.52 -16.26 -17.39
CA MET A 151 -6.46 -16.67 -15.97
C MET A 151 -6.86 -18.14 -15.79
N LEU A 152 -7.82 -18.65 -16.56
CA LEU A 152 -8.21 -20.07 -16.53
C LEU A 152 -7.04 -20.96 -16.97
N VAL A 153 -6.31 -20.59 -18.02
CA VAL A 153 -5.10 -21.33 -18.44
C VAL A 153 -4.06 -21.34 -17.33
N LEU A 154 -3.82 -20.21 -16.67
CA LEU A 154 -2.92 -20.15 -15.51
C LEU A 154 -3.40 -21.03 -14.34
N VAL A 155 -4.70 -21.04 -14.04
CA VAL A 155 -5.30 -21.93 -13.03
C VAL A 155 -5.05 -23.40 -13.38
N VAL A 156 -5.23 -23.79 -14.65
CA VAL A 156 -4.97 -25.16 -15.11
C VAL A 156 -3.48 -25.52 -14.93
N ILE A 157 -2.57 -24.61 -15.28
CA ILE A 157 -1.12 -24.82 -15.06
C ILE A 157 -0.82 -25.00 -13.58
N VAL A 158 -1.33 -24.11 -12.71
CA VAL A 158 -1.13 -24.21 -11.26
C VAL A 158 -1.74 -25.50 -10.73
N LEU A 159 -2.93 -25.89 -11.19
CA LEU A 159 -3.59 -27.14 -10.80
C LEU A 159 -2.74 -28.36 -11.18
N ILE A 160 -2.18 -28.40 -12.39
CA ILE A 160 -1.26 -29.47 -12.82
C ILE A 160 -0.05 -29.55 -11.89
N ILE A 161 0.57 -28.40 -11.58
CA ILE A 161 1.73 -28.35 -10.66
C ILE A 161 1.33 -28.84 -9.27
N VAL A 162 0.17 -28.43 -8.76
CA VAL A 162 -0.37 -28.87 -7.46
C VAL A 162 -0.64 -30.37 -7.44
N LEU A 163 -1.21 -30.94 -8.50
CA LEU A 163 -1.45 -32.38 -8.60
C LEU A 163 -0.15 -33.19 -8.67
N CYS A 164 0.87 -32.68 -9.37
CA CYS A 164 2.18 -33.31 -9.47
C CYS A 164 3.00 -33.18 -8.17
N GLY A 165 2.71 -32.20 -7.33
CA GLY A 165 3.47 -31.87 -6.11
C GLY A 165 3.00 -32.54 -4.82
N LYS A 166 2.04 -33.49 -4.87
CA LYS A 166 1.55 -34.19 -3.65
C LYS A 166 2.67 -35.04 -3.03
N PRO A 167 3.17 -34.73 -1.82
CA PRO A 167 4.08 -35.61 -1.10
C PRO A 167 3.32 -36.88 -0.66
N LYS A 168 4.02 -38.02 -0.65
CA LYS A 168 3.50 -39.31 -0.15
C LYS A 168 3.74 -39.52 1.35
N ALA A 169 4.13 -38.47 2.09
CA ALA A 169 4.57 -38.57 3.47
C ALA A 169 3.38 -38.57 4.44
N ASP A 170 3.33 -39.60 5.29
CA ASP A 170 2.23 -39.92 6.19
C ASP A 170 2.45 -39.25 7.56
N ILE A 171 2.28 -37.93 7.64
CA ILE A 171 2.45 -37.17 8.89
C ILE A 171 1.11 -37.09 9.63
N ASP A 172 0.96 -37.87 10.71
CA ASP A 172 -0.31 -38.07 11.42
C ASP A 172 -0.94 -36.79 11.98
N TRP A 173 -0.14 -35.84 12.47
CA TRP A 173 -0.66 -34.57 13.02
C TRP A 173 -1.13 -33.58 11.95
N LEU A 174 -0.70 -33.76 10.69
CA LEU A 174 -1.09 -32.90 9.56
C LEU A 174 -2.39 -33.40 8.90
N LYS A 175 -2.71 -34.69 9.00
CA LYS A 175 -3.90 -35.34 8.39
C LYS A 175 -5.21 -34.60 8.66
N PRO A 176 -5.51 -34.08 9.88
CA PRO A 176 -6.74 -33.33 10.15
C PRO A 176 -6.82 -31.98 9.41
N LEU A 177 -5.67 -31.30 9.21
CA LEU A 177 -5.57 -30.05 8.43
C LEU A 177 -5.63 -30.30 6.92
N LEU A 178 -5.38 -31.55 6.52
CA LEU A 178 -5.29 -32.02 5.14
C LEU A 178 -6.59 -32.63 4.58
N HIS A 179 -7.73 -32.61 5.29
CA HIS A 179 -8.99 -33.15 4.79
C HIS A 179 -9.49 -32.37 3.55
N LEU A 180 -8.93 -32.72 2.38
CA LEU A 180 -9.20 -32.25 1.03
C LEU A 180 -10.44 -32.95 0.45
N ASN A 181 -11.52 -33.11 1.24
CA ASN A 181 -12.62 -33.98 0.84
C ASN A 181 -13.69 -33.28 -0.01
N ASP A 182 -13.67 -31.95 -0.12
CA ASP A 182 -14.62 -31.20 -0.96
C ASP A 182 -13.92 -30.58 -2.18
N ASP A 183 -14.38 -30.95 -3.38
CA ASP A 183 -13.91 -30.40 -4.67
C ASP A 183 -13.91 -28.85 -4.68
N ALA A 184 -14.89 -28.24 -4.01
CA ALA A 184 -15.02 -26.79 -3.90
C ALA A 184 -13.84 -26.13 -3.12
N THR A 185 -13.32 -26.81 -2.09
CA THR A 185 -12.22 -26.27 -1.28
C THR A 185 -10.89 -26.32 -2.03
N LEU A 186 -10.66 -27.36 -2.84
CA LEU A 186 -9.50 -27.45 -3.72
C LEU A 186 -9.52 -26.32 -4.75
N VAL A 187 -10.66 -26.12 -5.41
CA VAL A 187 -10.83 -25.05 -6.41
C VAL A 187 -10.55 -23.68 -5.79
N PHE A 188 -11.11 -23.39 -4.61
CA PHE A 188 -10.85 -22.15 -3.88
C PHE A 188 -9.36 -21.95 -3.57
N ARG A 189 -8.68 -22.98 -3.06
CA ARG A 189 -7.23 -22.93 -2.74
C ARG A 189 -6.39 -22.65 -3.98
N VAL A 190 -6.74 -23.21 -5.15
CA VAL A 190 -6.01 -22.95 -6.40
C VAL A 190 -6.18 -21.50 -6.86
N PHE A 191 -7.40 -20.96 -6.83
CA PHE A 191 -7.63 -19.54 -7.16
C PHE A 191 -6.91 -18.60 -6.19
N LEU A 192 -6.94 -18.92 -4.91
CA LEU A 192 -6.21 -18.20 -3.87
C LEU A 192 -4.70 -18.26 -4.13
N GLY A 193 -4.16 -19.43 -4.44
CA GLY A 193 -2.74 -19.61 -4.78
C GLY A 193 -2.31 -18.78 -5.97
N LEU A 194 -3.10 -18.74 -7.06
CA LEU A 194 -2.80 -17.89 -8.22
C LEU A 194 -2.74 -16.41 -7.85
N VAL A 195 -3.73 -15.93 -7.08
CA VAL A 195 -3.79 -14.54 -6.63
C VAL A 195 -2.63 -14.21 -5.70
N LEU A 196 -2.26 -15.12 -4.80
CA LEU A 196 -1.10 -14.95 -3.93
C LEU A 196 0.22 -14.99 -4.69
N CYS A 197 0.37 -15.80 -5.74
CA CYS A 197 1.56 -15.77 -6.61
C CYS A 197 1.73 -14.43 -7.33
N ILE A 198 0.65 -13.80 -7.77
CA ILE A 198 0.71 -12.42 -8.31
C ILE A 198 1.02 -11.44 -7.16
N GLY A 199 0.43 -11.67 -6.00
CA GLY A 199 0.66 -10.90 -4.77
C GLY A 199 2.10 -10.92 -4.28
N THR A 200 2.80 -12.06 -4.34
CA THR A 200 4.21 -12.17 -3.91
C THR A 200 5.13 -11.34 -4.80
N VAL A 201 4.91 -11.34 -6.12
CA VAL A 201 5.65 -10.49 -7.06
C VAL A 201 5.46 -9.02 -6.72
N LEU A 202 4.21 -8.60 -6.49
CA LEU A 202 3.90 -7.22 -6.07
C LEU A 202 4.45 -6.91 -4.68
N TRP A 203 4.46 -7.87 -3.76
CA TRP A 203 5.01 -7.68 -2.41
C TRP A 203 6.51 -7.41 -2.44
N ILE A 204 7.26 -8.23 -3.17
CA ILE A 204 8.71 -8.06 -3.35
C ILE A 204 9.01 -6.77 -4.12
N TRP A 205 8.26 -6.47 -5.18
CA TRP A 205 8.59 -5.33 -6.04
C TRP A 205 8.06 -3.98 -5.51
N LEU A 206 6.79 -3.92 -5.09
CA LEU A 206 6.13 -2.70 -4.63
C LEU A 206 6.29 -2.49 -3.13
N ALA A 207 5.90 -3.44 -2.28
CA ALA A 207 5.91 -3.23 -0.84
C ALA A 207 7.33 -3.07 -0.29
N CYS A 208 8.27 -3.95 -0.67
CA CYS A 208 9.68 -3.86 -0.25
C CYS A 208 10.29 -2.52 -0.65
N ARG A 209 10.12 -2.14 -1.92
CA ARG A 209 10.64 -0.88 -2.45
C ARG A 209 10.00 0.33 -1.78
N ALA A 210 8.70 0.26 -1.47
CA ALA A 210 8.00 1.33 -0.79
C ALA A 210 8.48 1.55 0.65
N ILE A 211 8.60 0.50 1.46
CA ILE A 211 9.10 0.63 2.85
C ILE A 211 10.58 1.02 2.89
N ALA A 212 11.38 0.62 1.89
CA ALA A 212 12.78 1.01 1.76
C ALA A 212 12.95 2.50 1.39
N THR A 213 12.15 2.99 0.45
CA THR A 213 12.29 4.35 -0.11
C THR A 213 11.54 5.41 0.67
N PHE A 214 10.40 5.09 1.30
CA PHE A 214 9.56 6.04 2.02
C PHE A 214 10.28 6.83 3.14
N PRO A 215 11.05 6.19 4.05
CA PRO A 215 11.77 6.94 5.09
C PRO A 215 12.89 7.82 4.51
N VAL A 216 13.51 7.38 3.41
CA VAL A 216 14.63 8.06 2.76
C VAL A 216 14.16 9.27 1.93
N ASP A 217 13.15 9.08 1.07
CA ASP A 217 12.64 10.10 0.13
C ASP A 217 11.75 11.14 0.82
N GLY A 218 12.39 12.25 1.23
CA GLY A 218 11.75 13.48 1.71
C GLY A 218 11.76 13.66 3.23
N LEU A 219 12.05 12.59 4.00
CA LEU A 219 12.13 12.62 5.47
C LEU A 219 13.58 12.65 5.96
N LEU A 220 14.33 11.55 5.81
CA LEU A 220 15.75 11.48 6.18
C LEU A 220 16.62 12.37 5.29
N ARG A 221 16.37 12.34 3.97
CA ARG A 221 17.05 13.23 3.02
C ARG A 221 16.04 14.24 2.47
N PRO A 222 16.28 15.56 2.61
CA PRO A 222 15.45 16.56 1.96
C PRO A 222 15.54 16.36 0.45
N ARG A 223 14.41 16.50 -0.25
CA ARG A 223 14.43 16.57 -1.70
C ARG A 223 15.22 17.80 -2.10
N ARG A 224 16.35 17.58 -2.80
CA ARG A 224 17.11 18.67 -3.44
C ARG A 224 16.19 19.48 -4.35
N HIS A 225 15.24 18.83 -5.04
CA HIS A 225 14.28 19.49 -5.92
C HIS A 225 13.39 20.52 -5.22
N ASP A 226 12.87 20.29 -4.01
CA ASP A 226 11.94 21.27 -3.40
C ASP A 226 12.68 22.55 -2.95
N ARG A 227 13.95 22.43 -2.51
CA ARG A 227 14.80 23.58 -2.17
C ARG A 227 15.39 24.24 -3.40
N ALA A 228 15.91 23.44 -4.33
CA ALA A 228 16.49 23.92 -5.56
C ALA A 228 15.43 24.56 -6.45
N ALA A 229 14.26 23.95 -6.65
CA ALA A 229 13.17 24.56 -7.40
C ALA A 229 12.69 25.86 -6.75
N LEU A 230 12.60 25.92 -5.41
CA LEU A 230 12.26 27.17 -4.73
C LEU A 230 13.36 28.23 -4.90
N SER A 231 14.64 27.87 -4.81
CA SER A 231 15.75 28.81 -5.04
C SER A 231 15.84 29.24 -6.49
N TYR A 232 15.68 28.32 -7.45
CA TYR A 232 15.64 28.60 -8.89
C TYR A 232 14.48 29.53 -9.24
N LEU A 233 13.29 29.28 -8.70
CA LEU A 233 12.13 30.14 -8.95
C LEU A 233 12.33 31.53 -8.32
N MET A 234 12.99 31.61 -7.15
CA MET A 234 13.30 32.88 -6.51
C MET A 234 14.36 33.67 -7.31
N GLU A 235 15.38 32.99 -7.82
CA GLU A 235 16.41 33.54 -8.70
C GLU A 235 15.81 34.01 -10.05
N GLU A 236 14.91 33.23 -10.65
CA GLU A 236 14.20 33.61 -11.88
C GLU A 236 13.36 34.87 -11.69
N ILE A 237 12.63 34.97 -10.58
CA ILE A 237 11.85 36.17 -10.24
C ILE A 237 12.78 37.37 -10.07
N GLU A 238 13.95 37.20 -9.44
CA GLU A 238 14.93 38.27 -9.28
C GLU A 238 15.48 38.73 -10.65
N LEU A 239 15.85 37.80 -11.53
CA LEU A 239 16.28 38.13 -12.90
C LEU A 239 15.19 38.85 -13.71
N GLU A 240 13.93 38.39 -13.66
CA GLU A 240 12.81 39.06 -14.31
C GLU A 240 12.60 40.48 -13.77
N THR A 241 12.71 40.68 -12.45
CA THR A 241 12.60 42.02 -11.86
C THR A 241 13.71 42.96 -12.33
N HIS A 242 14.95 42.48 -12.43
CA HIS A 242 16.07 43.26 -12.96
C HIS A 242 15.88 43.63 -14.43
N ALA A 243 15.40 42.71 -15.26
CA ALA A 243 15.14 42.96 -16.69
C ALA A 243 14.02 43.99 -16.91
N VAL A 244 12.94 43.93 -16.11
CA VAL A 244 11.83 44.89 -16.14
C VAL A 244 12.31 46.27 -15.70
N GLU A 245 13.10 46.36 -14.63
CA GLU A 245 13.62 47.62 -14.13
C GLU A 245 14.58 48.29 -15.13
N ARG A 246 15.46 47.52 -15.79
CA ARG A 246 16.31 48.04 -16.88
C ARG A 246 15.48 48.58 -18.04
N SER A 247 14.44 47.85 -18.45
CA SER A 247 13.53 48.29 -19.51
C SER A 247 12.80 49.58 -19.14
N ARG A 248 12.38 49.71 -17.87
CA ARG A 248 11.75 50.92 -17.33
C ARG A 248 12.72 52.10 -17.35
N GLN A 249 13.96 51.89 -16.91
CA GLN A 249 15.00 52.93 -16.92
C GLN A 249 15.39 53.36 -18.34
N GLN A 250 15.43 52.43 -19.31
CA GLN A 250 15.68 52.77 -20.71
C GLN A 250 14.60 53.69 -21.30
N VAL A 251 13.32 53.42 -21.00
CA VAL A 251 12.22 54.30 -21.42
C VAL A 251 12.31 55.65 -20.72
N MET A 252 12.59 55.67 -19.41
CA MET A 252 12.73 56.91 -18.63
C MET A 252 13.91 57.78 -19.10
N ARG A 253 15.05 57.17 -19.48
CA ARG A 253 16.23 57.88 -19.99
C ARG A 253 15.96 58.63 -21.30
N LYS A 254 15.00 58.18 -22.12
CA LYS A 254 14.60 58.89 -23.35
C LYS A 254 13.89 60.22 -23.06
N TYR A 255 13.34 60.40 -21.85
CA TYR A 255 12.53 61.56 -21.47
C TYR A 255 12.96 62.15 -20.12
N PRO A 256 14.19 62.70 -20.00
CA PRO A 256 14.74 63.16 -18.73
C PRO A 256 14.08 64.42 -18.16
N SER A 257 13.39 65.21 -19.00
CA SER A 257 12.96 66.58 -18.67
C SER A 257 11.46 66.73 -18.39
N SER A 258 10.59 65.81 -18.81
CA SER A 258 9.18 65.76 -18.37
C SER A 258 8.46 64.50 -18.86
N GLU A 259 7.68 63.85 -17.99
CA GLU A 259 6.75 62.77 -18.37
C GLU A 259 5.64 63.25 -19.33
N SER A 260 5.39 64.57 -19.40
CA SER A 260 4.36 65.17 -20.27
C SER A 260 4.67 65.06 -21.76
N ASN A 261 5.95 64.92 -22.13
CA ASN A 261 6.41 64.87 -23.53
C ASN A 261 6.58 63.44 -24.05
N MET A 262 6.10 62.45 -23.30
CA MET A 262 6.26 61.03 -23.63
C MET A 262 5.29 60.61 -24.76
N SER A 263 5.82 59.93 -25.78
CA SER A 263 5.02 59.36 -26.87
C SER A 263 3.92 58.44 -26.33
N ALA A 264 2.72 58.46 -26.94
CA ALA A 264 1.58 57.63 -26.52
C ALA A 264 1.93 56.13 -26.47
N SER A 265 2.79 55.65 -27.38
CA SER A 265 3.28 54.26 -27.39
C SER A 265 4.19 53.96 -26.18
N ASP A 266 5.09 54.88 -25.84
CA ASP A 266 5.98 54.74 -24.68
C ASP A 266 5.22 54.85 -23.35
N ARG A 267 4.13 55.63 -23.30
CA ARG A 267 3.21 55.69 -22.15
C ARG A 267 2.55 54.34 -21.90
N VAL A 268 1.99 53.71 -22.94
CA VAL A 268 1.38 52.38 -22.84
C VAL A 268 2.41 51.33 -22.43
N ARG A 269 3.62 51.37 -23.01
CA ARG A 269 4.72 50.47 -22.65
C ARG A 269 5.16 50.63 -21.19
N LEU A 270 5.22 51.85 -20.69
CA LEU A 270 5.57 52.12 -19.29
C LEU A 270 4.48 51.61 -18.33
N GLU A 271 3.21 51.78 -18.66
CA GLU A 271 2.10 51.23 -17.88
C GLU A 271 2.11 49.70 -17.84
N GLU A 272 2.42 49.05 -18.97
CA GLU A 272 2.58 47.59 -19.03
C GLU A 272 3.75 47.11 -18.14
N LEU A 273 4.89 47.80 -18.17
CA LEU A 273 6.03 47.49 -17.30
C LEU A 273 5.68 47.69 -15.82
N LYS A 274 4.97 48.77 -15.45
CA LYS A 274 4.49 49.00 -14.08
C LYS A 274 3.55 47.88 -13.60
N LYS A 275 2.64 47.40 -14.48
CA LYS A 275 1.76 46.27 -14.17
C LYS A 275 2.55 44.97 -13.97
N ARG A 276 3.54 44.69 -14.83
CA ARG A 276 4.41 43.51 -14.68
C ARG A 276 5.19 43.54 -13.37
N ASP A 277 5.73 44.69 -12.98
CA ASP A 277 6.45 44.85 -11.72
C ASP A 277 5.55 44.57 -10.50
N GLN A 278 4.31 45.07 -10.50
CA GLN A 278 3.33 44.74 -9.46
C GLN A 278 3.05 43.24 -9.36
N VAL A 279 2.89 42.55 -10.50
CA VAL A 279 2.69 41.09 -10.53
C VAL A 279 3.91 40.34 -9.98
N LEU A 280 5.13 40.78 -10.32
CA LEU A 280 6.37 40.17 -9.81
C LEU A 280 6.53 40.38 -8.30
N LEU A 281 6.22 41.58 -7.80
CA LEU A 281 6.23 41.88 -6.36
C LEU A 281 5.24 41.02 -5.59
N ASP A 282 4.03 40.84 -6.11
CA ASP A 282 3.02 40.00 -5.47
C ASP A 282 3.42 38.52 -5.49
N ARG A 283 4.00 38.02 -6.59
CA ARG A 283 4.60 36.68 -6.64
C ARG A 283 5.70 36.53 -5.59
N ARG A 284 6.64 37.47 -5.50
CA ARG A 284 7.72 37.46 -4.49
C ARG A 284 7.18 37.43 -3.06
N ARG A 285 6.13 38.20 -2.75
CA ARG A 285 5.48 38.19 -1.43
C ARG A 285 4.84 36.85 -1.11
N VAL A 286 4.16 36.22 -2.08
CA VAL A 286 3.58 34.88 -1.92
C VAL A 286 4.69 33.85 -1.67
N PHE A 287 5.77 33.86 -2.46
CA PHE A 287 6.90 32.95 -2.27
C PHE A 287 7.65 33.20 -0.95
N ALA A 288 7.84 34.45 -0.52
CA ALA A 288 8.48 34.76 0.75
C ALA A 288 7.64 34.29 1.95
N LYS A 289 6.31 34.46 1.89
CA LYS A 289 5.38 33.91 2.90
C LYS A 289 5.39 32.39 2.89
N GLN A 290 5.31 31.79 1.70
CA GLN A 290 5.33 30.34 1.52
C GLN A 290 6.67 29.74 1.98
N SER A 291 7.80 30.42 1.75
CA SER A 291 9.14 30.06 2.20
C SER A 291 9.24 30.11 3.73
N LYS A 292 8.81 31.21 4.38
CA LYS A 292 8.80 31.29 5.85
C LYS A 292 7.88 30.25 6.49
N GLN A 293 6.71 30.02 5.92
CA GLN A 293 5.75 29.02 6.42
C GLN A 293 6.21 27.59 6.15
N TRP A 294 6.87 27.33 5.01
CA TRP A 294 7.59 26.08 4.78
C TRP A 294 8.69 25.93 5.81
N VAL A 295 9.66 26.84 5.92
CA VAL A 295 10.79 26.70 6.87
C VAL A 295 10.34 26.53 8.33
N CYS A 296 9.26 27.20 8.75
CA CYS A 296 8.69 27.10 10.10
C CYS A 296 7.94 25.78 10.35
N CYS A 297 7.01 25.39 9.47
CA CYS A 297 6.25 24.13 9.61
C CYS A 297 7.00 22.88 9.09
N THR A 298 8.12 23.10 8.39
CA THR A 298 8.96 22.12 7.70
C THR A 298 10.39 22.18 8.23
N SER A 299 10.53 22.48 9.52
CA SER A 299 11.83 22.42 10.18
C SER A 299 12.41 21.01 10.03
N MET A 300 13.61 20.94 9.47
CA MET A 300 14.41 19.72 9.29
C MET A 300 14.49 18.90 10.59
N VAL A 301 14.39 19.58 11.74
CA VAL A 301 14.42 19.04 13.10
C VAL A 301 13.35 17.98 13.35
N TRP A 302 12.14 18.09 12.79
CA TRP A 302 11.09 17.08 12.98
C TRP A 302 11.05 16.02 11.88
N ARG A 303 11.53 16.33 10.67
CA ARG A 303 11.53 15.38 9.54
C ARG A 303 12.51 14.24 9.74
N ILE A 304 13.71 14.54 10.22
CA ILE A 304 14.77 13.56 10.46
C ILE A 304 14.35 12.50 11.51
N PRO A 305 13.86 12.85 12.71
CA PRO A 305 13.46 11.85 13.70
C PRO A 305 12.26 11.02 13.24
N ILE A 306 11.30 11.63 12.52
CA ILE A 306 10.17 10.88 11.94
C ILE A 306 10.68 9.91 10.86
N GLY A 307 11.64 10.33 10.03
CA GLY A 307 12.29 9.47 9.04
C GLY A 307 13.06 8.32 9.66
N ALA A 308 13.83 8.60 10.71
CA ALA A 308 14.56 7.59 11.47
C ALA A 308 13.60 6.59 12.13
N LEU A 309 12.47 7.06 12.69
CA LEU A 309 11.43 6.19 13.26
C LEU A 309 10.86 5.22 12.21
N PHE A 310 10.48 5.72 11.02
CA PHE A 310 9.97 4.86 9.95
C PHE A 310 11.04 3.92 9.38
N MET A 311 12.31 4.33 9.37
CA MET A 311 13.41 3.46 8.98
C MET A 311 13.60 2.33 10.00
N LEU A 312 13.58 2.64 11.30
CA LEU A 312 13.62 1.64 12.37
C LEU A 312 12.44 0.67 12.26
N LEU A 313 11.24 1.19 11.99
CA LEU A 313 10.03 0.38 11.79
C LEU A 313 10.18 -0.57 10.59
N SER A 314 10.77 -0.09 9.49
CA SER A 314 11.02 -0.92 8.30
C SER A 314 12.05 -2.01 8.57
N LEU A 315 13.13 -1.67 9.26
CA LEU A 315 14.16 -2.63 9.67
C LEU A 315 13.58 -3.69 10.61
N LEU A 316 12.72 -3.30 11.55
CA LEU A 316 12.04 -4.23 12.46
C LEU A 316 11.19 -5.25 11.70
N ILE A 317 10.39 -4.79 10.71
CA ILE A 317 9.56 -5.66 9.87
C ILE A 317 10.43 -6.62 9.05
N VAL A 318 11.47 -6.10 8.38
CA VAL A 318 12.36 -6.91 7.53
C VAL A 318 13.15 -7.93 8.35
N PHE A 319 13.68 -7.52 9.50
CA PHE A 319 14.44 -8.39 10.37
C PHE A 319 13.57 -9.49 10.98
N SER A 320 12.35 -9.16 11.39
CA SER A 320 11.34 -10.10 11.88
C SER A 320 11.00 -11.17 10.83
N LEU A 321 10.70 -10.75 9.59
CA LEU A 321 10.46 -11.69 8.48
C LEU A 321 11.67 -12.58 8.20
N LEU A 322 12.89 -12.01 8.23
CA LEU A 322 14.11 -12.75 7.98
C LEU A 322 14.38 -13.81 9.05
N LEU A 323 14.26 -13.44 10.34
CA LEU A 323 14.47 -14.38 11.46
C LEU A 323 13.53 -15.58 11.37
N SER A 324 12.23 -15.33 11.19
CA SER A 324 11.24 -16.41 11.08
C SER A 324 11.39 -17.22 9.78
N ALA A 325 11.87 -16.62 8.69
CA ALA A 325 12.17 -17.38 7.48
C ALA A 325 13.40 -18.28 7.65
N ILE A 326 14.46 -17.80 8.31
CA ILE A 326 15.64 -18.61 8.67
C ILE A 326 15.23 -19.75 9.61
N ASP A 327 14.39 -19.48 10.61
CA ASP A 327 13.90 -20.49 11.54
C ASP A 327 13.17 -21.63 10.79
N LYS A 328 12.29 -21.28 9.86
CA LYS A 328 11.60 -22.26 9.00
C LYS A 328 12.57 -23.03 8.11
N LEU A 329 13.59 -22.39 7.54
CA LEU A 329 14.58 -23.07 6.71
C LEU A 329 15.49 -24.03 7.47
N MET A 330 15.77 -23.75 8.75
CA MET A 330 16.64 -24.58 9.58
C MET A 330 15.91 -25.75 10.25
N HIS A 331 14.67 -25.52 10.69
CA HIS A 331 13.96 -26.46 11.56
C HIS A 331 12.73 -27.11 10.94
N ALA A 332 12.22 -26.61 9.81
CA ALA A 332 11.07 -27.20 9.14
C ALA A 332 11.49 -28.10 7.96
N HIS A 333 10.67 -29.12 7.69
CA HIS A 333 10.93 -30.09 6.63
C HIS A 333 10.11 -29.75 5.38
N TYR A 334 10.58 -30.21 4.22
CA TYR A 334 9.84 -30.06 2.98
C TYR A 334 8.48 -30.76 3.04
N ASP A 335 8.39 -31.95 3.65
CA ASP A 335 7.15 -32.74 3.70
C ASP A 335 6.00 -32.07 4.47
N SER A 336 6.32 -31.18 5.42
CA SER A 336 5.32 -30.37 6.16
C SER A 336 5.03 -29.02 5.49
N GLY A 337 5.55 -28.76 4.29
CA GLY A 337 5.37 -27.47 3.60
C GLY A 337 6.01 -26.29 4.32
N PHE A 338 7.08 -26.52 5.07
CA PHE A 338 7.74 -25.53 5.94
C PHE A 338 6.83 -24.94 7.05
N VAL A 339 5.77 -25.65 7.42
CA VAL A 339 5.01 -25.37 8.64
C VAL A 339 5.80 -25.91 9.84
N LEU A 340 5.99 -25.06 10.84
CA LEU A 340 6.76 -25.35 12.04
C LEU A 340 5.83 -25.42 13.25
N ASP A 341 6.00 -26.46 14.08
CA ASP A 341 5.15 -26.72 15.25
C ASP A 341 5.35 -25.67 16.37
N THR A 342 6.61 -25.33 16.64
CA THR A 342 6.99 -24.29 17.60
C THR A 342 8.15 -23.45 17.07
N PRO A 343 8.06 -22.11 17.10
CA PRO A 343 9.17 -21.25 16.71
C PRO A 343 10.34 -21.44 17.67
N GLN A 344 11.54 -21.70 17.13
CA GLN A 344 12.75 -21.89 17.94
C GLN A 344 13.54 -20.58 18.09
N ILE A 345 13.44 -19.69 17.10
CA ILE A 345 14.13 -18.40 17.11
C ILE A 345 13.14 -17.31 17.57
N PRO A 346 13.48 -16.53 18.61
CA PRO A 346 12.61 -15.46 19.08
C PRO A 346 12.51 -14.34 18.04
N ASN A 347 11.29 -14.01 17.65
CA ASN A 347 11.00 -12.93 16.71
C ASN A 347 10.54 -11.67 17.49
N PRO A 348 11.13 -10.49 17.23
CA PRO A 348 10.84 -9.28 18.01
C PRO A 348 9.40 -8.76 17.83
N ILE A 349 8.85 -8.79 16.61
CA ILE A 349 7.47 -8.33 16.38
C ILE A 349 6.48 -9.32 17.02
N ASP A 350 6.77 -10.61 16.92
CA ASP A 350 5.97 -11.66 17.55
C ASP A 350 5.87 -11.46 19.06
N LEU A 351 7.02 -11.26 19.73
CA LEU A 351 7.06 -11.02 21.17
C LEU A 351 6.24 -9.78 21.58
N VAL A 352 6.41 -8.67 20.85
CA VAL A 352 5.67 -7.43 21.12
C VAL A 352 4.17 -7.63 20.94
N LEU A 353 3.74 -8.31 19.87
CA LEU A 353 2.33 -8.55 19.60
C LEU A 353 1.71 -9.52 20.61
N VAL A 354 2.38 -10.62 20.95
CA VAL A 354 1.93 -11.57 21.98
C VAL A 354 1.75 -10.88 23.33
N LEU A 355 2.74 -10.09 23.78
CA LEU A 355 2.65 -9.34 25.03
C LEU A 355 1.52 -8.30 24.99
N SER A 356 1.37 -7.59 23.88
CA SER A 356 0.30 -6.60 23.74
C SER A 356 -1.09 -7.22 23.71
N SER A 357 -1.22 -8.47 23.26
CA SER A 357 -2.51 -9.18 23.18
C SER A 357 -3.06 -9.56 24.55
N GLN A 358 -2.23 -9.54 25.60
CA GLN A 358 -2.67 -9.69 26.99
C GLN A 358 -3.50 -8.48 27.46
N VAL A 359 -3.31 -7.31 26.85
CA VAL A 359 -4.02 -6.06 27.18
C VAL A 359 -4.76 -5.55 25.95
N PHE A 360 -5.83 -6.23 25.56
CA PHE A 360 -6.67 -5.83 24.44
C PHE A 360 -7.28 -4.43 24.68
N PRO A 361 -7.30 -3.48 23.71
CA PRO A 361 -6.98 -3.62 22.28
C PRO A 361 -5.59 -3.06 21.88
N LEU A 362 -4.59 -3.14 22.76
CA LEU A 362 -3.25 -2.61 22.48
C LEU A 362 -2.61 -3.30 21.26
N ASP A 363 -2.76 -4.62 21.16
CA ASP A 363 -2.32 -5.41 20.01
C ASP A 363 -2.97 -4.96 18.71
N TYR A 364 -4.26 -4.62 18.74
CA TYR A 364 -4.99 -4.05 17.61
C TYR A 364 -4.32 -2.76 17.11
N ALA A 365 -3.95 -1.86 18.04
CA ALA A 365 -3.31 -0.59 17.69
C ALA A 365 -1.89 -0.78 17.13
N LEU A 366 -1.09 -1.69 17.70
CA LEU A 366 0.26 -1.99 17.22
C LEU A 366 0.23 -2.69 15.86
N PHE A 367 -0.64 -3.67 15.70
CA PHE A 367 -0.91 -4.34 14.42
C PHE A 367 -1.35 -3.31 13.37
N ALA A 368 -2.28 -2.42 13.72
CA ALA A 368 -2.71 -1.34 12.85
C ALA A 368 -1.55 -0.45 12.40
N CYS A 369 -0.65 -0.09 13.33
CA CYS A 369 0.52 0.72 13.02
C CYS A 369 1.43 0.04 11.98
N PHE A 370 1.77 -1.23 12.17
CA PHE A 370 2.64 -1.96 11.24
C PHE A 370 2.02 -2.12 9.85
N PHE A 371 0.76 -2.55 9.76
CA PHE A 371 0.12 -2.76 8.47
C PHE A 371 -0.23 -1.43 7.80
N PHE A 372 -0.82 -0.46 8.50
CA PHE A 372 -1.05 0.87 7.90
C PHE A 372 0.24 1.49 7.40
N TYR A 373 1.38 1.30 8.09
CA TYR A 373 2.67 1.76 7.61
C TYR A 373 3.01 1.18 6.22
N ILE A 374 2.96 -0.14 6.05
CA ILE A 374 3.23 -0.81 4.76
C ILE A 374 2.28 -0.28 3.67
N PHE A 375 0.99 -0.12 3.99
CA PHE A 375 -0.04 0.37 3.07
C PHE A 375 0.17 1.82 2.65
N VAL A 376 0.42 2.71 3.61
CA VAL A 376 0.66 4.12 3.37
C VAL A 376 1.96 4.32 2.60
N ALA A 377 3.03 3.61 2.97
CA ALA A 377 4.30 3.64 2.24
C ALA A 377 4.09 3.21 0.78
N SER A 378 3.41 2.09 0.55
CA SER A 378 3.12 1.56 -0.80
C SER A 378 2.30 2.53 -1.63
N PHE A 379 1.25 3.11 -1.05
CA PHE A 379 0.41 4.08 -1.72
C PHE A 379 1.17 5.37 -2.07
N VAL A 380 1.96 5.89 -1.13
CA VAL A 380 2.78 7.09 -1.33
C VAL A 380 3.81 6.84 -2.42
N TRP A 381 4.47 5.68 -2.41
CA TRP A 381 5.42 5.30 -3.44
C TRP A 381 4.77 5.26 -4.83
N LEU A 382 3.62 4.58 -4.94
CA LEU A 382 2.86 4.47 -6.18
C LEU A 382 2.43 5.86 -6.70
N SER A 383 2.06 6.77 -5.80
CA SER A 383 1.66 8.13 -6.17
C SER A 383 2.80 8.96 -6.77
N ARG A 384 4.02 8.78 -6.27
CA ARG A 384 5.19 9.57 -6.68
C ARG A 384 5.80 9.05 -7.98
N HIS A 385 5.98 7.74 -8.10
CA HIS A 385 6.75 7.15 -9.20
C HIS A 385 5.86 6.64 -10.34
N GLY A 386 4.60 6.28 -10.06
CA GLY A 386 3.80 5.48 -10.98
C GLY A 386 4.39 4.07 -11.15
N PHE A 387 3.87 3.29 -12.09
CA PHE A 387 4.34 1.93 -12.36
C PHE A 387 4.31 1.60 -13.84
N LYS A 388 5.38 0.97 -14.34
CA LYS A 388 5.42 0.36 -15.68
C LYS A 388 5.85 -1.08 -15.49
N PHE A 389 4.95 -2.03 -15.74
CA PHE A 389 5.26 -3.45 -15.61
C PHE A 389 4.61 -4.25 -16.71
N LEU A 390 5.46 -4.99 -17.42
CA LEU A 390 5.09 -5.77 -18.60
C LEU A 390 4.22 -4.91 -19.56
N CYS A 391 2.92 -5.16 -19.57
CA CYS A 391 1.95 -4.54 -20.48
C CYS A 391 1.09 -3.44 -19.82
N PHE A 392 1.21 -3.23 -18.51
CA PHE A 392 0.43 -2.24 -17.78
C PHE A 392 1.29 -1.02 -17.48
N ARG A 393 0.83 0.12 -17.98
CA ARG A 393 1.36 1.43 -17.62
C ARG A 393 0.35 2.11 -16.70
N MET A 394 0.78 2.32 -15.48
CA MET A 394 0.11 3.14 -14.49
C MET A 394 0.80 4.49 -14.43
N ASP A 395 0.09 5.55 -14.78
CA ASP A 395 0.63 6.91 -14.63
C ASP A 395 0.66 7.32 -13.15
N ARG A 396 1.42 8.38 -12.84
CA ARG A 396 1.58 8.88 -11.47
C ARG A 396 0.23 9.30 -10.91
N LEU A 397 -0.09 8.92 -9.66
CA LEU A 397 -1.33 9.38 -9.04
C LEU A 397 -1.20 10.86 -8.68
N GLN A 398 -1.95 11.69 -9.40
CA GLN A 398 -2.04 13.11 -9.12
C GLN A 398 -3.31 13.40 -8.33
N ARG A 399 -3.16 14.23 -7.28
CA ARG A 399 -4.29 14.70 -6.49
C ARG A 399 -5.29 15.39 -7.42
N GLN A 400 -6.54 14.94 -7.39
CA GLN A 400 -7.64 15.46 -8.20
C GLN A 400 -7.43 15.40 -9.72
N ASN A 401 -6.47 14.60 -10.20
CA ASN A 401 -6.16 14.45 -11.63
C ASN A 401 -5.74 13.00 -11.98
N THR A 402 -6.20 12.01 -11.21
CA THR A 402 -5.94 10.60 -11.53
C THR A 402 -7.03 10.06 -12.45
N SER A 403 -6.64 9.38 -13.52
CA SER A 403 -7.59 8.73 -14.45
C SER A 403 -8.32 7.56 -13.77
N SER A 404 -9.58 7.30 -14.18
CA SER A 404 -10.40 6.21 -13.62
C SER A 404 -9.73 4.84 -13.77
N SER A 405 -9.05 4.60 -14.89
CA SER A 405 -8.32 3.35 -15.14
C SER A 405 -7.12 3.17 -14.21
N THR A 406 -6.35 4.23 -13.96
CA THR A 406 -5.21 4.25 -13.02
C THR A 406 -5.67 4.01 -11.60
N LEU A 407 -6.80 4.59 -11.21
CA LEU A 407 -7.35 4.44 -9.86
C LEU A 407 -7.73 2.98 -9.57
N ILE A 408 -8.38 2.30 -10.52
CA ILE A 408 -8.74 0.87 -10.38
C ILE A 408 -7.49 -0.02 -10.31
N LEU A 409 -6.46 0.28 -11.12
CA LEU A 409 -5.21 -0.45 -11.07
C LEU A 409 -4.48 -0.25 -9.72
N ALA A 410 -4.56 0.97 -9.17
CA ALA A 410 -4.04 1.25 -7.83
C ALA A 410 -4.76 0.41 -6.76
N THR A 411 -6.10 0.40 -6.74
CA THR A 411 -6.85 -0.37 -5.75
C THR A 411 -6.68 -1.87 -5.93
N LEU A 412 -6.52 -2.35 -7.18
CA LEU A 412 -6.16 -3.74 -7.45
C LEU A 412 -4.79 -4.11 -6.85
N ALA A 413 -3.79 -3.25 -7.01
CA ALA A 413 -2.48 -3.45 -6.37
C ALA A 413 -2.62 -3.51 -4.83
N MET A 414 -3.45 -2.65 -4.24
CA MET A 414 -3.72 -2.68 -2.80
C MET A 414 -4.41 -3.97 -2.35
N ILE A 415 -5.32 -4.55 -3.15
CA ILE A 415 -5.92 -5.87 -2.86
C ILE A 415 -4.85 -6.97 -2.83
N TYR A 416 -3.95 -6.99 -3.81
CA TYR A 416 -2.88 -7.99 -3.84
C TYR A 416 -1.92 -7.82 -2.66
N LEU A 417 -1.58 -6.58 -2.31
CA LEU A 417 -0.79 -6.28 -1.12
C LEU A 417 -1.52 -6.68 0.18
N SER A 418 -2.85 -6.55 0.25
CA SER A 418 -3.62 -6.91 1.45
C SER A 418 -3.70 -8.41 1.67
N LEU A 419 -3.95 -9.14 0.59
CA LEU A 419 -3.95 -10.60 0.62
C LEU A 419 -2.56 -11.11 0.97
N MET A 420 -1.50 -10.62 0.31
CA MET A 420 -0.15 -11.07 0.62
C MET A 420 0.29 -10.66 2.03
N GLY A 421 -0.08 -9.46 2.48
CA GLY A 421 0.17 -9.00 3.85
C GLY A 421 -0.48 -9.92 4.89
N LEU A 422 -1.74 -10.31 4.69
CA LEU A 422 -2.44 -11.27 5.55
C LEU A 422 -1.73 -12.63 5.59
N PHE A 423 -1.34 -13.17 4.44
CA PHE A 423 -0.64 -14.47 4.35
C PHE A 423 0.83 -14.40 4.79
N SER A 424 1.40 -13.20 4.91
CA SER A 424 2.73 -12.99 5.51
C SER A 424 2.69 -12.92 7.04
N LEU A 425 1.50 -12.77 7.65
CA LEU A 425 1.38 -12.65 9.11
C LEU A 425 1.92 -13.88 9.87
N PRO A 426 1.65 -15.13 9.46
CA PRO A 426 2.25 -16.32 10.11
C PRO A 426 3.78 -16.44 9.93
N THR A 427 4.40 -15.62 9.07
CA THR A 427 5.85 -15.46 9.00
C THR A 427 6.35 -14.25 9.77
N LEU A 428 5.55 -13.18 9.87
CA LEU A 428 5.90 -11.96 10.59
C LEU A 428 5.79 -12.13 12.12
N ALA A 429 4.78 -12.88 12.57
CA ALA A 429 4.52 -13.09 13.99
C ALA A 429 3.91 -14.50 14.18
N PRO A 430 4.75 -15.56 14.18
CA PRO A 430 4.26 -16.94 14.14
C PRO A 430 3.39 -17.30 15.36
N GLN A 431 3.81 -16.99 16.59
CA GLN A 431 3.04 -17.32 17.80
C GLN A 431 1.78 -16.46 17.91
N TYR A 432 1.89 -15.16 17.65
CA TYR A 432 0.74 -14.24 17.68
C TYR A 432 -0.34 -14.66 16.68
N ALA A 433 0.05 -14.96 15.44
CA ALA A 433 -0.88 -15.29 14.36
C ALA A 433 -1.60 -16.63 14.56
N THR A 434 -0.97 -17.58 15.24
CA THR A 434 -1.48 -18.95 15.43
C THR A 434 -2.27 -19.12 16.71
N PHE A 435 -1.75 -18.63 17.83
CA PHE A 435 -2.30 -18.87 19.17
C PHE A 435 -2.52 -17.59 19.99
N GLY A 436 -1.94 -16.46 19.59
CA GLY A 436 -1.96 -15.25 20.43
C GLY A 436 -1.16 -15.45 21.72
N HIS A 437 -1.71 -15.05 22.86
CA HIS A 437 -1.11 -15.25 24.18
C HIS A 437 -1.54 -16.54 24.90
N GLN A 438 -2.17 -17.49 24.19
CA GLN A 438 -2.60 -18.75 24.80
C GLN A 438 -1.41 -19.57 25.32
N THR A 439 -1.51 -20.01 26.58
CA THR A 439 -0.54 -20.89 27.23
C THR A 439 -1.24 -22.09 27.85
N PHE A 440 -0.58 -23.24 27.83
CA PHE A 440 -1.06 -24.47 28.45
C PHE A 440 -0.22 -24.81 29.68
N THR A 441 -0.90 -25.21 30.75
CA THR A 441 -0.27 -25.74 31.97
C THR A 441 -0.36 -27.26 31.96
N ASN A 442 0.78 -27.94 31.94
CA ASN A 442 0.77 -29.39 32.01
C ASN A 442 0.35 -29.84 33.42
N THR A 443 -0.74 -30.60 33.53
CA THR A 443 -1.29 -31.07 34.81
C THR A 443 -0.36 -32.04 35.53
N THR A 444 0.56 -32.70 34.82
CA THR A 444 1.50 -33.66 35.40
C THR A 444 2.80 -33.03 35.88
N THR A 445 3.32 -32.00 35.19
CA THR A 445 4.60 -31.35 35.53
C THR A 445 4.44 -29.99 36.21
N GLY A 446 3.26 -29.38 36.15
CA GLY A 446 3.00 -28.03 36.66
C GLY A 446 3.67 -26.90 35.85
N GLU A 447 4.31 -27.22 34.72
CA GLU A 447 5.03 -26.25 33.90
C GLU A 447 4.07 -25.56 32.91
N THR A 448 4.14 -24.24 32.83
CA THR A 448 3.39 -23.41 31.87
C THR A 448 4.21 -23.22 30.59
N ARG A 449 3.70 -23.70 29.46
CA ARG A 449 4.34 -23.56 28.14
C ARG A 449 3.40 -22.88 27.14
N PRO A 450 3.94 -22.17 26.12
CA PRO A 450 3.13 -21.66 25.03
C PRO A 450 2.46 -22.81 24.25
N CYS A 451 1.28 -22.56 23.68
CA CYS A 451 0.61 -23.53 22.82
C CYS A 451 1.42 -23.82 21.55
N SER A 452 1.34 -25.06 21.06
CA SER A 452 1.97 -25.57 19.83
C SER A 452 0.94 -26.28 18.94
N LEU A 453 1.24 -26.46 17.65
CA LEU A 453 0.33 -27.09 16.68
C LEU A 453 0.01 -28.55 17.06
N HIS A 454 1.00 -29.32 17.51
CA HIS A 454 0.81 -30.69 17.99
C HIS A 454 -0.12 -30.73 19.22
N LEU A 455 0.03 -29.78 20.14
CA LEU A 455 -0.85 -29.72 21.32
C LEU A 455 -2.29 -29.33 20.95
N SER A 456 -2.48 -28.53 19.90
CA SER A 456 -3.81 -28.17 19.41
C SER A 456 -4.60 -29.36 18.86
N THR A 457 -3.91 -30.39 18.34
CA THR A 457 -4.56 -31.62 17.85
C THR A 457 -4.88 -32.60 18.99
N VAL A 458 -4.04 -32.63 20.03
CA VAL A 458 -4.20 -33.55 21.17
C VAL A 458 -5.19 -33.01 22.20
N VAL A 459 -5.13 -31.70 22.49
CA VAL A 459 -5.97 -31.04 23.50
C VAL A 459 -6.61 -29.77 22.92
N PRO A 460 -7.60 -29.92 22.02
CA PRO A 460 -8.23 -28.79 21.32
C PRO A 460 -8.99 -27.84 22.26
N GLU A 461 -9.41 -28.32 23.44
CA GLU A 461 -10.09 -27.51 24.44
C GLU A 461 -9.15 -26.52 25.13
N ALA A 462 -7.85 -26.84 25.19
CA ALA A 462 -6.87 -26.01 25.88
C ALA A 462 -6.12 -25.06 24.94
N CYS A 463 -5.81 -25.50 23.72
CA CYS A 463 -5.10 -24.73 22.70
C CYS A 463 -5.91 -24.67 21.40
N ALA A 464 -6.49 -23.50 21.10
CA ALA A 464 -7.28 -23.28 19.89
C ALA A 464 -6.49 -22.42 18.88
N THR A 465 -6.33 -22.94 17.66
CA THR A 465 -5.73 -22.21 16.54
C THR A 465 -6.68 -21.16 15.96
N THR A 466 -6.15 -20.02 15.51
CA THR A 466 -6.90 -19.02 14.74
C THR A 466 -7.44 -19.57 13.41
N GLN A 467 -8.48 -18.94 12.87
CA GLN A 467 -9.01 -19.31 11.56
C GLN A 467 -8.01 -18.98 10.44
N LEU A 468 -7.28 -17.87 10.57
CA LEU A 468 -6.22 -17.53 9.64
C LEU A 468 -5.13 -18.61 9.58
N ALA A 469 -4.65 -19.08 10.73
CA ALA A 469 -3.64 -20.15 10.78
C ALA A 469 -4.14 -21.44 10.14
N ARG A 470 -5.39 -21.86 10.41
CA ARG A 470 -5.98 -23.03 9.75
C ARG A 470 -6.01 -22.92 8.23
N ILE A 471 -6.36 -21.75 7.70
CA ILE A 471 -6.37 -21.49 6.25
C ILE A 471 -4.95 -21.53 5.68
N PHE A 472 -3.99 -20.90 6.36
CA PHE A 472 -2.60 -20.86 5.94
C PHE A 472 -1.93 -22.24 6.01
N ASP A 473 -2.00 -22.92 7.14
CA ASP A 473 -1.37 -24.23 7.37
C ASP A 473 -2.01 -25.31 6.50
N GLY A 474 -3.35 -25.26 6.33
CA GLY A 474 -4.04 -26.15 5.39
C GLY A 474 -3.62 -25.93 3.94
N PHE A 475 -3.26 -24.69 3.57
CA PHE A 475 -2.76 -24.36 2.24
C PHE A 475 -1.29 -24.76 2.05
N ALA A 476 -0.42 -24.41 3.02
CA ALA A 476 1.01 -24.72 3.00
C ALA A 476 1.29 -26.23 3.11
N GLY A 477 0.59 -26.93 4.01
CA GLY A 477 0.68 -28.38 4.16
C GLY A 477 0.05 -29.16 3.01
N GLY A 478 -0.99 -28.59 2.37
CA GLY A 478 -1.64 -29.20 1.20
C GLY A 478 -0.75 -29.24 -0.05
N VAL A 479 0.11 -28.23 -0.23
CA VAL A 479 1.03 -28.14 -1.37
C VAL A 479 2.39 -27.64 -0.88
N PRO A 480 3.32 -28.54 -0.51
CA PRO A 480 4.58 -28.14 0.10
C PRO A 480 5.44 -27.21 -0.75
N MET A 481 5.40 -27.39 -2.08
CA MET A 481 6.10 -26.53 -3.03
C MET A 481 5.66 -25.06 -2.89
N VAL A 482 4.37 -24.83 -2.61
CA VAL A 482 3.82 -23.49 -2.40
C VAL A 482 4.31 -22.94 -1.06
N GLY A 483 4.26 -23.72 0.02
CA GLY A 483 4.82 -23.34 1.31
C GLY A 483 6.30 -22.94 1.24
N ALA A 484 7.10 -23.73 0.52
CA ALA A 484 8.50 -23.43 0.23
C ALA A 484 8.66 -22.10 -0.54
N ALA A 485 7.84 -21.89 -1.58
CA ALA A 485 7.86 -20.65 -2.37
C ALA A 485 7.53 -19.42 -1.52
N PHE A 486 6.63 -19.54 -0.53
CA PHE A 486 6.36 -18.45 0.42
C PHE A 486 7.57 -18.12 1.29
N VAL A 487 8.23 -19.11 1.87
CA VAL A 487 9.42 -18.89 2.70
C VAL A 487 10.53 -18.24 1.87
N VAL A 488 10.77 -18.75 0.66
CA VAL A 488 11.74 -18.15 -0.27
C VAL A 488 11.35 -16.72 -0.63
N ALA A 489 10.07 -16.44 -0.90
CA ALA A 489 9.61 -15.09 -1.20
C ALA A 489 9.86 -14.10 -0.05
N GLN A 490 9.71 -14.53 1.22
CA GLN A 490 10.03 -13.68 2.38
C GLN A 490 11.54 -13.44 2.52
N CYS A 491 12.37 -14.46 2.28
CA CYS A 491 13.83 -14.28 2.23
C CYS A 491 14.21 -13.27 1.14
N VAL A 492 13.68 -13.44 -0.06
CA VAL A 492 13.90 -12.53 -1.20
C VAL A 492 13.46 -11.11 -0.84
N PHE A 493 12.28 -10.95 -0.25
CA PHE A 493 11.80 -9.65 0.23
C PHE A 493 12.82 -8.97 1.18
N ALA A 494 13.36 -9.72 2.15
CA ALA A 494 14.33 -9.19 3.10
C ALA A 494 15.68 -8.84 2.45
N PHE A 495 16.19 -9.68 1.53
CA PHE A 495 17.44 -9.41 0.83
C PHE A 495 17.35 -8.25 -0.15
N PHE A 496 16.23 -8.08 -0.85
CA PHE A 496 16.01 -6.96 -1.78
C PHE A 496 15.78 -5.61 -1.08
N PHE A 497 15.53 -5.60 0.22
CA PHE A 497 15.35 -4.37 0.98
C PHE A 497 16.60 -3.49 0.95
N PHE A 498 17.78 -4.04 1.25
CA PHE A 498 19.04 -3.30 1.28
C PHE A 498 19.41 -2.62 -0.05
N PRO A 499 19.39 -3.30 -1.22
CA PRO A 499 19.67 -2.64 -2.50
C PRO A 499 18.63 -1.57 -2.84
N PHE A 500 17.36 -1.72 -2.45
CA PHE A 500 16.38 -0.65 -2.66
C PHE A 500 16.63 0.56 -1.75
N VAL A 501 17.09 0.36 -0.52
CA VAL A 501 17.52 1.45 0.35
C VAL A 501 18.71 2.18 -0.30
N ILE A 502 19.74 1.47 -0.74
CA ILE A 502 20.91 2.04 -1.43
C ILE A 502 20.47 2.81 -2.70
N GLN A 503 19.59 2.21 -3.51
CA GLN A 503 19.04 2.87 -4.70
C GLN A 503 18.28 4.15 -4.34
N ALA A 504 17.52 4.17 -3.24
CA ALA A 504 16.85 5.38 -2.76
C ALA A 504 17.85 6.48 -2.36
N TYR A 505 18.95 6.09 -1.71
CA TYR A 505 20.03 7.01 -1.37
C TYR A 505 20.70 7.59 -2.61
N ILE A 506 20.95 6.79 -3.65
CA ILE A 506 21.58 7.27 -4.90
C ILE A 506 20.61 8.12 -5.73
N MET A 507 19.36 7.69 -5.91
CA MET A 507 18.38 8.40 -6.75
C MET A 507 17.96 9.78 -6.21
N THR A 508 18.20 10.04 -4.93
CA THR A 508 18.01 11.39 -4.36
C THR A 508 19.14 12.35 -4.73
N GLU A 509 20.24 11.85 -5.29
CA GLU A 509 21.42 12.61 -5.72
C GLU A 509 21.28 13.14 -7.16
N ASP A 510 20.83 12.30 -8.10
CA ASP A 510 21.04 12.47 -9.56
C ASP A 510 19.84 12.99 -10.39
N ARG A 511 18.89 13.73 -9.81
CA ARG A 511 17.78 14.32 -10.58
C ARG A 511 18.06 15.77 -11.02
N ASP A 512 19.22 15.97 -11.62
CA ASP A 512 19.59 17.20 -12.33
C ASP A 512 18.93 17.23 -13.70
N THR A 513 17.71 17.78 -13.76
CA THR A 513 17.10 18.26 -15.01
C THR A 513 16.50 19.65 -14.81
N ALA A 514 17.14 20.48 -13.97
CA ALA A 514 16.84 21.91 -13.86
C ALA A 514 17.74 22.76 -14.78
N ALA A 515 18.60 22.13 -15.58
CA ALA A 515 19.54 22.81 -16.47
C ALA A 515 18.90 23.23 -17.82
N ASP A 516 17.78 22.64 -18.25
CA ASP A 516 17.18 22.88 -19.57
C ASP A 516 15.89 23.72 -19.52
N ASP A 517 15.87 24.84 -18.77
CA ASP A 517 14.79 25.81 -18.94
C ASP A 517 15.22 26.90 -19.96
N PRO A 518 14.71 26.86 -21.22
CA PRO A 518 15.08 27.83 -22.26
C PRO A 518 14.75 29.27 -21.87
N LYS A 519 13.78 29.46 -20.96
CA LYS A 519 13.43 30.78 -20.46
C LYS A 519 14.53 31.36 -19.57
N ARG A 520 15.15 30.55 -18.71
CA ARG A 520 16.26 30.96 -17.84
C ARG A 520 17.51 31.33 -18.65
N GLU A 521 17.87 30.53 -19.65
CA GLU A 521 18.99 30.83 -20.54
C GLU A 521 18.79 32.17 -21.27
N SER A 522 17.56 32.47 -21.69
CA SER A 522 17.25 33.75 -22.36
C SER A 522 17.43 34.96 -21.45
N LEU A 523 17.10 34.84 -20.15
CA LEU A 523 17.26 35.90 -19.17
C LEU A 523 18.74 36.13 -18.83
N LEU A 524 19.52 35.06 -18.63
CA LEU A 524 20.95 35.14 -18.36
C LEU A 524 21.72 35.72 -19.56
N ARG A 525 21.37 35.33 -20.78
CA ARG A 525 21.97 35.90 -21.99
C ARG A 525 21.77 37.42 -22.06
N ASN A 526 20.58 37.91 -21.68
CA ASN A 526 20.32 39.35 -21.66
C ASN A 526 21.09 40.12 -20.56
N GLU A 527 21.67 39.44 -19.56
CA GLU A 527 22.57 40.09 -18.61
C GLU A 527 24.02 40.20 -19.11
N VAL A 528 24.49 39.22 -19.88
CA VAL A 528 25.90 39.13 -20.31
C VAL A 528 26.24 40.07 -21.48
N TYR A 529 25.25 40.53 -22.24
CA TYR A 529 25.45 41.43 -23.41
C TYR A 529 25.29 42.93 -23.09
N VAL A 530 25.43 43.35 -21.82
CA VAL A 530 25.32 44.76 -21.40
C VAL A 530 26.62 45.29 -20.84
#